data_AF-A0AAN8MVH3-F1
#
_entry.id   AF-A0AAN8MVH3-F1
#
_cell.length_a   1.000
_cell.length_b   1.000
_cell.length_c   1.000
_cell.angle_alpha   90.00
_cell.angle_beta   90.00
_cell.angle_gamma   90.00
#
_symmetry.space_group_name_H-M   'P 1'
#
loop_
_entity.id
_entity.type
_entity.pdbx_description
1 polymer ?
#
loop_
_entity_poly.entity_id
_entity_poly.type
_entity_poly.pdbx_seq_one_letter_code
_entity_poly.pdbx_strand_id
1 'polypeptide(L)'
;MPSWISPPPPPPEHPLIRSYNSLKSRIADLTSLPPSVIDILLPSITAATATLTLVYVYRNFFKRYPDSNSLPPQFFRRKGLYGKVVSVGDADNFRLFHTPGGRWTGWGWLRQVPEGRKMLKGQTIHIRIAGVDAPEGAHFGKPSQPHSSESLSYLSNLLTSHNVRAHLLRRDQYERIVCSVTMRRQGILGLLGFKHDVGLLMLKAGMAQVYEGTYGIEFGKRQGMEEKYRAAEEEARAKKLGIWGLKGKYESPGQYKARFGGKEGPFTPSTTISEKGKENTGEKVKGKRSVSSSSPAVNVREETRGRRRKVAPETTVVKTAKIRKSEKGMK
;
A
#
# COMPACT_ATOMS: atom_id res chain seq x y z
N MET A 1 90.76 6.18 2.13
CA MET A 1 89.72 5.40 1.42
C MET A 1 88.50 5.30 2.34
N PRO A 2 87.50 6.21 2.26
CA PRO A 2 86.35 6.16 3.15
C PRO A 2 85.28 5.19 2.63
N SER A 3 84.93 4.26 3.52
CA SER A 3 83.60 3.69 3.80
C SER A 3 82.68 3.29 2.65
N TRP A 4 82.46 1.98 2.58
CA TRP A 4 81.28 1.35 1.99
C TRP A 4 80.01 2.04 2.47
N ILE A 5 79.31 2.67 1.53
CA ILE A 5 77.99 3.26 1.72
C ILE A 5 77.02 2.08 1.78
N SER A 6 76.39 1.88 2.94
CA SER A 6 75.29 0.92 3.09
C SER A 6 74.25 1.15 1.99
N PRO A 7 73.75 0.11 1.31
CA PRO A 7 72.75 0.28 0.27
C PRO A 7 71.51 1.00 0.86
N PRO A 8 70.87 1.88 0.07
CA PRO A 8 69.68 2.58 0.54
C PRO A 8 68.61 1.60 0.98
N PRO A 9 67.80 1.94 2.00
CA PRO A 9 66.73 1.07 2.45
C PRO A 9 65.78 0.77 1.27
N PRO A 10 65.25 -0.46 1.18
CA PRO A 10 64.35 -0.82 0.10
C PRO A 10 63.14 0.11 0.10
N PRO A 11 62.61 0.46 -1.09
CA PRO A 11 61.46 1.34 -1.20
C PRO A 11 60.26 0.74 -0.44
N PRO A 12 59.41 1.58 0.17
CA PRO A 12 58.25 1.10 0.91
C PRO A 12 57.35 0.28 0.00
N GLU A 13 57.01 -0.93 0.44
CA GLU A 13 56.13 -1.83 -0.32
C GLU A 13 54.81 -1.15 -0.67
N HIS A 14 54.41 -1.30 -1.93
CA HIS A 14 53.14 -0.74 -2.40
C HIS A 14 51.98 -1.31 -1.54
N PRO A 15 51.01 -0.48 -1.10
CA PRO A 15 49.93 -0.91 -0.21
C PRO A 15 49.15 -2.13 -0.70
N LEU A 16 49.00 -2.26 -2.03
CA LEU A 16 48.34 -3.41 -2.66
C LEU A 16 49.15 -4.71 -2.53
N ILE A 17 50.49 -4.64 -2.62
CA ILE A 17 51.37 -5.81 -2.50
C ILE A 17 51.35 -6.33 -1.07
N ARG A 18 51.42 -5.42 -0.08
CA ARG A 18 51.26 -5.76 1.33
C ARG A 18 49.92 -6.44 1.62
N SER A 19 48.84 -5.89 1.03
CA SER A 19 47.48 -6.46 1.18
C SER A 19 47.37 -7.84 0.55
N TYR A 20 47.94 -8.02 -0.64
CA TYR A 20 47.98 -9.30 -1.34
C TYR A 20 48.77 -10.36 -0.56
N ASN A 21 49.98 -10.03 -0.07
CA ASN A 21 50.80 -10.95 0.71
C ASN A 21 50.14 -11.34 2.03
N SER A 22 49.48 -10.38 2.71
CA SER A 22 48.68 -10.63 3.92
C SER A 22 47.49 -11.54 3.66
N LEU A 23 46.81 -11.38 2.53
CA LEU A 23 45.72 -12.27 2.15
C LEU A 23 46.24 -13.67 1.80
N LYS A 24 47.34 -13.75 1.07
CA LYS A 24 47.98 -15.01 0.67
C LYS A 24 48.43 -15.84 1.86
N SER A 25 49.05 -15.23 2.88
CA SER A 25 49.44 -15.94 4.11
C SER A 25 48.22 -16.44 4.88
N ARG A 26 47.19 -15.60 5.06
CA ARG A 26 45.93 -16.00 5.72
C ARG A 26 45.21 -17.15 5.01
N ILE A 27 45.26 -17.21 3.68
CA ILE A 27 44.66 -18.31 2.91
C ILE A 27 45.50 -19.59 3.06
N ALA A 28 46.84 -19.49 3.05
CA ALA A 28 47.71 -20.63 3.28
C ALA A 28 47.48 -21.27 4.66
N ASP A 29 47.28 -20.44 5.70
CA ASP A 29 46.95 -20.88 7.06
C ASP A 29 45.58 -21.58 7.15
N LEU A 30 44.64 -21.22 6.28
CA LEU A 30 43.33 -21.91 6.21
C LEU A 30 43.44 -23.28 5.51
N THR A 31 44.33 -23.41 4.52
CA THR A 31 44.55 -24.68 3.81
C THR A 31 45.40 -25.68 4.59
N SER A 32 46.12 -25.24 5.63
CA SER A 32 46.89 -26.09 6.53
C SER A 32 46.09 -26.64 7.71
N LEU A 33 44.79 -26.32 7.81
CA LEU A 33 43.92 -26.82 8.87
C LEU A 33 43.75 -28.35 8.77
N PRO A 34 43.66 -29.06 9.91
CA PRO A 34 43.41 -30.50 9.90
C PRO A 34 42.04 -30.81 9.27
N PRO A 35 41.89 -31.93 8.54
CA PRO A 35 40.64 -32.27 7.84
C PRO A 35 39.39 -32.24 8.73
N SER A 36 39.50 -32.68 9.99
CA SER A 36 38.40 -32.66 10.95
C SER A 36 37.89 -31.26 11.29
N VAL A 37 38.75 -30.24 11.25
CA VAL A 37 38.34 -28.84 11.46
C VAL A 37 37.63 -28.32 10.22
N ILE A 38 38.08 -28.70 9.02
CA ILE A 38 37.41 -28.36 7.76
C ILE A 38 35.99 -28.96 7.72
N ASP A 39 35.84 -30.22 8.15
CA ASP A 39 34.56 -30.93 8.21
C ASP A 39 33.53 -30.26 9.15
N ILE A 40 33.98 -29.48 10.14
CA ILE A 40 33.11 -28.72 11.06
C ILE A 40 32.89 -27.28 10.56
N LEU A 41 33.95 -26.61 10.11
CA LEU A 41 33.89 -25.22 9.68
C LEU A 41 33.07 -25.05 8.39
N LEU A 42 33.22 -25.96 7.43
CA LEU A 42 32.52 -25.88 6.15
C LEU A 42 30.98 -25.92 6.31
N PRO A 43 30.35 -26.90 7.01
CA PRO A 43 28.91 -26.89 7.24
C PRO A 43 28.49 -25.70 8.13
N SER A 44 29.31 -25.27 9.08
CA SER A 44 28.97 -24.14 9.95
C SER A 44 28.92 -22.81 9.19
N ILE A 45 29.93 -22.53 8.36
CA ILE A 45 30.01 -21.31 7.54
C ILE A 45 28.93 -21.33 6.45
N THR A 46 28.68 -22.48 5.82
CA THR A 46 27.63 -22.62 4.82
C THR A 46 26.25 -22.42 5.43
N ALA A 47 25.96 -23.00 6.60
CA ALA A 47 24.71 -22.80 7.32
C ALA A 47 24.51 -21.34 7.75
N ALA A 48 25.56 -20.68 8.28
CA ALA A 48 25.51 -19.27 8.66
C ALA A 48 25.26 -18.37 7.45
N THR A 49 26.01 -18.56 6.36
CA THR A 49 25.86 -17.81 5.11
C THR A 49 24.48 -18.04 4.48
N ALA A 50 24.00 -19.28 4.45
CA ALA A 50 22.69 -19.63 3.94
C ALA A 50 21.57 -18.95 4.77
N THR A 51 21.70 -18.97 6.10
CA THR A 51 20.73 -18.33 7.00
C THR A 51 20.68 -16.82 6.79
N LEU A 52 21.84 -16.15 6.74
CA LEU A 52 21.92 -14.70 6.49
C LEU A 52 21.34 -14.34 5.12
N THR A 53 21.66 -15.13 4.09
CA THR A 53 21.13 -14.95 2.73
C THR A 53 19.61 -15.11 2.71
N LEU A 54 19.08 -16.15 3.36
CA LEU A 54 17.64 -16.40 3.45
C LEU A 54 16.92 -15.25 4.15
N VAL A 55 17.46 -14.76 5.27
CA VAL A 55 16.90 -13.61 6.01
C VAL A 55 16.94 -12.34 5.15
N TYR A 56 18.05 -12.08 4.46
CA TYR A 56 18.18 -10.93 3.55
C TYR A 56 17.15 -11.00 2.41
N VAL A 57 17.07 -12.14 1.72
CA VAL A 57 16.13 -12.38 0.62
C VAL A 57 14.69 -12.24 1.12
N TYR A 58 14.35 -12.84 2.27
CA TYR A 58 13.03 -12.72 2.85
C TYR A 58 12.66 -11.27 3.15
N ARG A 59 13.54 -10.53 3.83
CA ARG A 59 13.28 -9.12 4.19
C ARG A 59 13.16 -8.20 2.98
N ASN A 60 13.92 -8.46 1.92
CA ASN A 60 13.97 -7.58 0.76
C ASN A 60 12.89 -7.87 -0.30
N PHE A 61 12.48 -9.14 -0.45
CA PHE A 61 11.60 -9.60 -1.53
C PHE A 61 10.29 -10.25 -1.08
N PHE A 62 10.26 -10.92 0.09
CA PHE A 62 9.12 -11.73 0.53
C PHE A 62 8.35 -11.18 1.73
N LYS A 63 8.89 -10.18 2.42
CA LYS A 63 8.20 -9.48 3.50
C LYS A 63 6.95 -8.77 2.95
N ARG A 64 5.80 -9.07 3.54
CA ARG A 64 4.54 -8.40 3.25
C ARG A 64 4.43 -7.08 4.04
N TYR A 65 3.74 -6.12 3.44
CA TYR A 65 3.44 -4.79 3.93
C TYR A 65 1.90 -4.67 3.91
N PRO A 66 1.24 -4.64 5.07
CA PRO A 66 -0.22 -4.69 5.14
C PRO A 66 -0.89 -3.35 4.79
N ASP A 67 -0.25 -2.22 5.11
CA ASP A 67 -0.84 -0.89 4.98
C ASP A 67 0.17 0.14 4.42
N SER A 68 -0.34 1.26 3.92
CA SER A 68 0.46 2.38 3.41
C SER A 68 1.49 2.88 4.44
N ASN A 69 1.13 2.90 5.73
CA ASN A 69 2.01 3.31 6.83
C ASN A 69 3.21 2.38 7.04
N SER A 70 3.06 1.11 6.69
CA SER A 70 4.12 0.12 6.88
C SER A 70 5.24 0.21 5.83
N LEU A 71 5.06 1.02 4.79
CA LEU A 71 6.00 1.12 3.69
C LEU A 71 7.15 2.07 4.00
N PRO A 72 8.41 1.61 3.88
CA PRO A 72 9.56 2.46 4.09
C PRO A 72 9.62 3.61 3.05
N PRO A 73 9.94 4.84 3.46
CA PRO A 73 10.10 5.97 2.54
C PRO A 73 11.13 5.74 1.42
N GLN A 74 12.13 4.88 1.65
CA GLN A 74 13.14 4.59 0.63
C GLN A 74 12.60 3.74 -0.55
N PHE A 75 11.39 3.20 -0.43
CA PHE A 75 10.80 2.36 -1.48
C PHE A 75 10.16 3.17 -2.60
N PHE A 76 9.73 4.40 -2.30
CA PHE A 76 9.14 5.30 -3.27
C PHE A 76 10.15 5.61 -4.39
N ARG A 77 9.67 5.61 -5.64
CA ARG A 77 10.42 5.75 -6.90
C ARG A 77 11.39 4.61 -7.24
N ARG A 78 11.71 3.73 -6.28
CA ARG A 78 12.66 2.61 -6.47
C ARG A 78 11.94 1.28 -6.71
N LYS A 79 11.04 0.89 -5.79
CA LYS A 79 10.39 -0.42 -5.77
C LYS A 79 8.96 -0.39 -6.32
N GLY A 80 8.49 -1.55 -6.76
CA GLY A 80 7.08 -1.80 -7.06
C GLY A 80 6.53 -2.89 -6.17
N LEU A 81 5.29 -2.73 -5.73
CA LEU A 81 4.56 -3.73 -4.96
C LEU A 81 3.75 -4.61 -5.91
N TYR A 82 3.78 -5.91 -5.67
CA TYR A 82 2.96 -6.87 -6.40
C TYR A 82 1.83 -7.36 -5.49
N GLY A 83 0.60 -7.39 -5.99
CA GLY A 83 -0.56 -7.69 -5.17
C GLY A 83 -1.82 -8.03 -5.96
N LYS A 84 -2.79 -8.59 -5.25
CA LYS A 84 -4.16 -8.80 -5.75
C LYS A 84 -4.99 -7.56 -5.46
N VAL A 85 -5.76 -7.09 -6.44
CA VAL A 85 -6.75 -6.03 -6.20
C VAL A 85 -7.95 -6.65 -5.50
N VAL A 86 -8.36 -6.05 -4.39
CA VAL A 86 -9.41 -6.60 -3.52
C VAL A 86 -10.71 -5.84 -3.64
N SER A 87 -10.64 -4.52 -3.81
CA SER A 87 -11.83 -3.69 -3.98
C SER A 87 -11.48 -2.42 -4.74
N VAL A 88 -12.38 -2.01 -5.62
CA VAL A 88 -12.34 -0.71 -6.31
C VAL A 88 -13.47 0.12 -5.71
N GLY A 89 -13.12 1.25 -5.08
CA GLY A 89 -14.09 2.13 -4.41
C GLY A 89 -14.41 3.37 -5.24
N ASP A 90 -13.40 3.89 -5.94
CA ASP A 90 -13.49 5.07 -6.79
C ASP A 90 -12.97 4.72 -8.19
N ALA A 91 -13.30 5.53 -9.18
CA ALA A 91 -12.92 5.28 -10.57
C ALA A 91 -11.42 5.50 -10.85
N ASP A 92 -10.64 6.06 -9.91
CA ASP A 92 -9.19 6.28 -10.01
C ASP A 92 -8.37 5.63 -8.87
N ASN A 93 -9.04 4.98 -7.92
CA ASN A 93 -8.44 4.41 -6.71
C ASN A 93 -8.86 2.95 -6.48
N PHE A 94 -7.98 2.16 -5.87
CA PHE A 94 -8.31 0.79 -5.46
C PHE A 94 -7.51 0.33 -4.24
N ARG A 95 -7.99 -0.75 -3.60
CA ARG A 95 -7.31 -1.41 -2.48
C ARG A 95 -6.50 -2.60 -2.97
N LEU A 96 -5.20 -2.57 -2.71
CA LEU A 96 -4.26 -3.62 -3.07
C LEU A 96 -3.91 -4.46 -1.84
N PHE A 97 -4.07 -5.77 -1.94
CA PHE A 97 -3.51 -6.69 -0.95
C PHE A 97 -2.13 -7.15 -1.44
N HIS A 98 -1.09 -6.77 -0.71
CA HIS A 98 0.28 -7.08 -1.11
C HIS A 98 0.57 -8.59 -0.99
N THR A 99 0.91 -9.23 -2.11
CA THR A 99 1.24 -10.66 -2.22
C THR A 99 2.66 -10.81 -2.76
N PRO A 100 3.71 -10.55 -1.96
CA PRO A 100 5.09 -10.56 -2.44
C PRO A 100 5.46 -11.92 -3.05
N GLY A 101 6.02 -11.91 -4.26
CA GLY A 101 6.38 -13.11 -5.03
C GLY A 101 5.23 -13.86 -5.71
N GLY A 102 3.97 -13.54 -5.41
CA GLY A 102 2.81 -14.13 -6.07
C GLY A 102 2.75 -15.66 -5.98
N ARG A 103 2.40 -16.34 -7.07
CA ARG A 103 2.22 -17.80 -7.08
C ARG A 103 3.50 -18.56 -6.68
N TRP A 104 4.68 -18.01 -6.97
CA TRP A 104 5.98 -18.62 -6.62
C TRP A 104 6.21 -18.73 -5.11
N THR A 105 5.55 -17.89 -4.31
CA THR A 105 5.73 -17.84 -2.85
C THR A 105 4.51 -18.36 -2.09
N GLY A 106 3.70 -19.18 -2.75
CA GLY A 106 2.55 -19.83 -2.14
C GLY A 106 1.23 -19.11 -2.32
N TRP A 107 1.19 -17.90 -2.88
CA TRP A 107 -0.09 -17.17 -3.00
C TRP A 107 -1.04 -17.86 -3.98
N GLY A 108 -2.21 -18.25 -3.47
CA GLY A 108 -3.26 -18.95 -4.22
C GLY A 108 -3.30 -20.46 -4.02
N TRP A 109 -2.27 -21.09 -3.43
CA TRP A 109 -2.27 -22.54 -3.17
C TRP A 109 -1.83 -22.91 -1.74
N LEU A 110 -0.94 -22.14 -1.12
CA LEU A 110 -0.55 -22.28 0.29
C LEU A 110 -1.04 -21.10 1.14
N ARG A 111 -0.91 -19.89 0.60
CA ARG A 111 -1.31 -18.62 1.23
C ARG A 111 -2.53 -18.08 0.50
N GLN A 112 -3.68 -18.07 1.18
CA GLN A 112 -4.91 -17.52 0.62
C GLN A 112 -5.00 -16.00 0.84
N VAL A 113 -5.63 -15.31 -0.11
CA VAL A 113 -5.98 -13.89 0.06
C VAL A 113 -7.35 -13.84 0.72
N PRO A 114 -7.51 -13.18 1.88
CA PRO A 114 -8.80 -13.06 2.55
C PRO A 114 -9.81 -12.31 1.67
N GLU A 115 -11.05 -12.77 1.64
CA GLU A 115 -12.13 -12.11 0.88
C GLU A 115 -13.07 -11.30 1.80
N GLY A 116 -13.13 -11.64 3.08
CA GLY A 116 -14.02 -10.99 4.05
C GLY A 116 -13.60 -9.55 4.36
N ARG A 117 -14.54 -8.61 4.25
CA ARG A 117 -14.32 -7.16 4.54
C ARG A 117 -13.67 -6.91 5.91
N LYS A 118 -14.05 -7.67 6.94
CA LYS A 118 -13.46 -7.56 8.30
C LYS A 118 -11.98 -7.95 8.31
N MET A 119 -11.60 -9.00 7.59
CA MET A 119 -10.23 -9.52 7.50
C MET A 119 -9.31 -8.60 6.68
N LEU A 120 -9.89 -7.80 5.78
CA LEU A 120 -9.18 -6.87 4.91
C LEU A 120 -8.93 -5.50 5.55
N LYS A 121 -9.62 -5.18 6.65
CA LYS A 121 -9.45 -3.91 7.35
C LYS A 121 -8.02 -3.79 7.89
N GLY A 122 -7.32 -2.72 7.49
CA GLY A 122 -5.92 -2.50 7.86
C GLY A 122 -4.92 -3.49 7.24
N GLN A 123 -5.35 -4.27 6.26
CA GLN A 123 -4.54 -5.31 5.58
C GLN A 123 -4.38 -5.05 4.09
N THR A 124 -4.83 -3.88 3.63
CA THR A 124 -4.76 -3.42 2.24
C THR A 124 -4.11 -2.05 2.15
N ILE A 125 -3.37 -1.83 1.08
CA ILE A 125 -2.75 -0.56 0.75
C ILE A 125 -3.70 0.19 -0.20
N HIS A 126 -3.99 1.45 0.11
CA HIS A 126 -4.82 2.30 -0.73
C HIS A 126 -3.97 2.91 -1.86
N ILE A 127 -4.26 2.53 -3.11
CA ILE A 127 -3.51 2.96 -4.29
C ILE A 127 -4.35 3.97 -5.08
N ARG A 128 -3.74 5.11 -5.44
CA ARG A 128 -4.23 6.08 -6.42
C ARG A 128 -3.45 5.93 -7.71
N ILE A 129 -4.14 5.85 -8.85
CA ILE A 129 -3.50 5.76 -10.15
C ILE A 129 -2.87 7.11 -10.51
N ALA A 130 -1.59 7.10 -10.88
CA ALA A 130 -0.83 8.30 -11.18
C ALA A 130 -1.19 8.87 -12.57
N GLY A 131 -1.32 10.20 -12.66
CA GLY A 131 -1.50 10.94 -13.91
C GLY A 131 -2.90 10.83 -14.54
N VAL A 132 -3.86 10.22 -13.85
CA VAL A 132 -5.22 9.99 -14.35
C VAL A 132 -6.22 10.54 -13.34
N ASP A 133 -7.26 11.21 -13.81
CA ASP A 133 -8.37 11.71 -13.02
C ASP A 133 -9.68 11.24 -13.65
N ALA A 134 -10.48 10.50 -12.90
CA ALA A 134 -11.75 9.96 -13.38
C ALA A 134 -12.93 10.83 -12.93
N PRO A 135 -14.10 10.73 -13.57
CA PRO A 135 -15.29 11.46 -13.14
C PRO A 135 -15.69 11.10 -11.72
N GLU A 136 -15.98 12.10 -10.91
CA GLU A 136 -16.33 11.95 -9.49
C GLU A 136 -17.70 11.26 -9.34
N GLY A 137 -17.73 10.24 -8.48
CA GLY A 137 -18.96 9.57 -8.08
C GLY A 137 -19.81 10.43 -7.14
N ALA A 138 -21.08 10.06 -6.97
CA ALA A 138 -21.93 10.69 -5.98
C ALA A 138 -21.35 10.52 -4.57
N HIS A 139 -21.05 11.64 -3.90
CA HIS A 139 -20.43 11.62 -2.56
C HIS A 139 -21.01 12.71 -1.66
N PHE A 140 -21.37 12.35 -0.43
CA PHE A 140 -21.87 13.27 0.61
C PHE A 140 -22.96 14.27 0.12
N GLY A 141 -23.97 13.78 -0.59
CA GLY A 141 -25.07 14.60 -1.11
C GLY A 141 -24.75 15.39 -2.38
N LYS A 142 -23.53 15.28 -2.94
CA LYS A 142 -23.16 15.84 -4.23
C LYS A 142 -23.59 14.89 -5.37
N PRO A 143 -24.16 15.40 -6.47
CA PRO A 143 -24.61 14.57 -7.59
C PRO A 143 -23.43 13.98 -8.35
N SER A 144 -23.52 12.72 -8.78
CA SER A 144 -22.47 12.06 -9.59
C SER A 144 -22.19 12.84 -10.88
N GLN A 145 -20.93 12.92 -11.28
CA GLN A 145 -20.59 13.38 -12.63
C GLN A 145 -21.09 12.38 -13.69
N PRO A 146 -21.42 12.84 -14.92
CA PRO A 146 -21.72 11.94 -16.03
C PRO A 146 -20.58 10.93 -16.26
N HIS A 147 -20.92 9.69 -16.63
CA HIS A 147 -20.00 8.55 -16.83
C HIS A 147 -19.19 8.08 -15.59
N SER A 148 -19.37 8.67 -14.40
CA SER A 148 -18.68 8.19 -13.18
C SER A 148 -18.93 6.71 -12.85
N SER A 149 -20.16 6.23 -12.99
CA SER A 149 -20.51 4.81 -12.79
C SER A 149 -19.89 3.89 -13.85
N GLU A 150 -19.80 4.35 -15.09
CA GLU A 150 -19.19 3.60 -16.19
C GLU A 150 -17.67 3.50 -16.00
N SER A 151 -17.01 4.60 -15.62
CA SER A 151 -15.59 4.62 -15.30
C SER A 151 -15.25 3.71 -14.13
N LEU A 152 -16.08 3.72 -13.07
CA LEU A 152 -15.92 2.81 -11.93
C LEU A 152 -16.09 1.33 -12.37
N SER A 153 -17.10 1.05 -13.18
CA SER A 153 -17.37 -0.31 -13.69
C SER A 153 -16.23 -0.79 -14.59
N TYR A 154 -15.71 0.08 -15.45
CA TYR A 154 -14.56 -0.20 -16.29
C TYR A 154 -13.33 -0.57 -15.46
N LEU A 155 -12.97 0.24 -14.46
CA LEU A 155 -11.82 -0.03 -13.60
C LEU A 155 -12.01 -1.31 -12.78
N SER A 156 -13.21 -1.52 -12.24
CA SER A 156 -13.55 -2.72 -11.47
C SER A 156 -13.39 -3.98 -12.32
N ASN A 157 -13.94 -4.00 -13.53
CA ASN A 157 -13.84 -5.14 -14.44
C ASN A 157 -12.39 -5.38 -14.89
N LEU A 158 -11.63 -4.30 -15.08
CA LEU A 158 -10.24 -4.35 -15.49
C LEU A 158 -9.33 -4.92 -14.38
N LEU A 159 -9.63 -4.69 -13.10
CA LEU A 159 -8.73 -4.99 -11.99
C LEU A 159 -9.13 -6.16 -11.08
N THR A 160 -10.42 -6.42 -10.86
CA THR A 160 -10.92 -7.27 -9.76
C THR A 160 -10.40 -8.72 -9.81
N SER A 161 -10.14 -9.25 -11.02
CA SER A 161 -9.64 -10.62 -11.20
C SER A 161 -8.13 -10.71 -11.41
N HIS A 162 -7.40 -9.58 -11.38
CA HIS A 162 -6.02 -9.52 -11.80
C HIS A 162 -5.07 -9.16 -10.66
N ASN A 163 -3.87 -9.73 -10.73
CA ASN A 163 -2.74 -9.28 -9.93
C ASN A 163 -2.03 -8.14 -10.67
N VAL A 164 -1.74 -7.07 -9.94
CA VAL A 164 -1.09 -5.87 -10.48
C VAL A 164 0.25 -5.62 -9.83
N ARG A 165 1.09 -4.86 -10.53
CA ARG A 165 2.32 -4.28 -10.01
C ARG A 165 2.17 -2.76 -9.92
N ALA A 166 2.09 -2.27 -8.69
CA ALA A 166 2.02 -0.85 -8.38
C ALA A 166 3.44 -0.30 -8.13
N HIS A 167 3.91 0.55 -9.03
CA HIS A 167 5.18 1.27 -8.89
C HIS A 167 4.97 2.49 -8.00
N LEU A 168 5.58 2.47 -6.83
CA LEU A 168 5.41 3.50 -5.80
C LEU A 168 6.06 4.79 -6.28
N LEU A 169 5.34 5.92 -6.29
CA LEU A 169 5.87 7.21 -6.66
C LEU A 169 5.91 8.16 -5.46
N ARG A 170 4.76 8.39 -4.83
CA ARG A 170 4.62 9.27 -3.65
C ARG A 170 3.47 8.83 -2.74
N ARG A 171 3.53 9.27 -1.48
CA ARG A 171 2.42 9.18 -0.52
C ARG A 171 1.67 10.51 -0.47
N ASP A 172 0.34 10.47 -0.51
CA ASP A 172 -0.51 11.66 -0.42
C ASP A 172 -0.97 11.97 1.01
N GLN A 173 -1.67 13.09 1.17
CA GLN A 173 -2.20 13.58 2.45
C GLN A 173 -3.32 12.69 3.04
N TYR A 174 -3.95 11.86 2.21
CA TYR A 174 -5.00 10.93 2.61
C TYR A 174 -4.47 9.51 2.85
N GLU A 175 -3.15 9.39 3.04
CA GLU A 175 -2.43 8.12 3.21
C GLU A 175 -2.58 7.13 2.03
N ARG A 176 -3.00 7.63 0.87
CA ARG A 176 -3.00 6.89 -0.40
C ARG A 176 -1.61 6.95 -1.01
N ILE A 177 -1.32 5.94 -1.79
CA ILE A 177 -0.05 5.86 -2.51
C ILE A 177 -0.32 6.11 -3.98
N VAL A 178 0.24 7.19 -4.48
CA VAL A 178 0.25 7.51 -5.91
C VAL A 178 1.19 6.54 -6.60
N CYS A 179 0.66 5.74 -7.52
CA CYS A 179 1.38 4.70 -8.20
C CYS A 179 1.11 4.67 -9.71
N SER A 180 2.14 4.36 -10.48
CA SER A 180 1.92 3.82 -11.83
C SER A 180 1.63 2.33 -11.73
N VAL A 181 0.49 1.92 -12.27
CA VAL A 181 -0.02 0.57 -12.09
C VAL A 181 0.10 -0.17 -13.40
N THR A 182 0.76 -1.32 -13.35
CA THR A 182 0.90 -2.20 -14.51
C THR A 182 0.29 -3.56 -14.24
N MET A 183 -0.37 -4.13 -15.24
CA MET A 183 -0.90 -5.48 -15.21
C MET A 183 -0.28 -6.33 -16.31
N ARG A 184 -0.23 -7.64 -16.11
CA ARG A 184 0.25 -8.58 -17.12
C ARG A 184 -0.81 -8.73 -18.21
N ARG A 185 -0.40 -8.79 -19.49
CA ARG A 185 -1.35 -9.09 -20.58
C ARG A 185 -1.91 -10.50 -20.40
N GLN A 186 -3.11 -10.76 -20.91
CA GLN A 186 -3.65 -12.12 -20.96
C GLN A 186 -2.97 -12.94 -22.08
N GLY A 187 -3.00 -14.27 -21.94
CA GLY A 187 -2.48 -15.21 -22.94
C GLY A 187 -0.95 -15.20 -23.09
N ILE A 188 -0.50 -15.55 -24.31
CA ILE A 188 0.92 -15.76 -24.63
C ILE A 188 1.76 -14.48 -24.48
N LEU A 189 1.20 -13.30 -24.78
CA LEU A 189 1.87 -12.01 -24.56
C LEU A 189 2.16 -11.79 -23.07
N GLY A 190 1.24 -12.22 -22.20
CA GLY A 190 1.50 -12.23 -20.76
C GLY A 190 2.71 -13.09 -20.44
N LEU A 191 2.76 -14.31 -20.99
CA LEU A 191 3.86 -15.26 -20.78
C LEU A 191 5.22 -14.69 -21.17
N LEU A 192 5.28 -14.00 -22.30
CA LEU A 192 6.45 -13.28 -22.81
C LEU A 192 6.84 -12.02 -22.02
N GLY A 193 6.08 -11.67 -20.98
CA GLY A 193 6.41 -10.57 -20.07
C GLY A 193 5.85 -9.20 -20.47
N PHE A 194 5.00 -9.13 -21.49
CA PHE A 194 4.32 -7.88 -21.87
C PHE A 194 3.31 -7.46 -20.79
N LYS A 195 3.17 -6.14 -20.63
CA LYS A 195 2.32 -5.52 -19.63
C LYS A 195 1.44 -4.43 -20.26
N HIS A 196 0.33 -4.13 -19.60
CA HIS A 196 -0.45 -2.93 -19.83
C HIS A 196 -0.27 -1.97 -18.67
N ASP A 197 -0.20 -0.67 -18.97
CA ASP A 197 -0.38 0.37 -17.97
C ASP A 197 -1.89 0.60 -17.81
N VAL A 198 -2.38 0.54 -16.57
CA VAL A 198 -3.80 0.65 -16.25
C VAL A 198 -4.31 2.06 -16.54
N GLY A 199 -3.52 3.09 -16.19
CA GLY A 199 -3.90 4.48 -16.44
C GLY A 199 -3.99 4.76 -17.94
N LEU A 200 -3.04 4.24 -18.72
CA LEU A 200 -3.09 4.36 -20.18
C LEU A 200 -4.33 3.68 -20.78
N LEU A 201 -4.75 2.52 -20.27
CA LEU A 201 -5.96 1.85 -20.74
C LEU A 201 -7.22 2.68 -20.45
N MET A 202 -7.29 3.29 -19.27
CA MET A 202 -8.41 4.16 -18.90
C MET A 202 -8.51 5.41 -19.79
N LEU A 203 -7.37 6.06 -20.08
CA LEU A 203 -7.33 7.22 -20.97
C LEU A 203 -7.76 6.85 -22.39
N LYS A 204 -7.23 5.74 -22.93
CA LYS A 204 -7.61 5.25 -24.28
C LYS A 204 -9.09 4.91 -24.40
N ALA A 205 -9.70 4.42 -23.32
CA ALA A 205 -11.12 4.11 -23.29
C ALA A 205 -12.01 5.35 -23.08
N GLY A 206 -11.42 6.53 -22.84
CA GLY A 206 -12.17 7.75 -22.50
C GLY A 206 -12.87 7.67 -21.14
N MET A 207 -12.41 6.80 -20.24
CA MET A 207 -13.01 6.62 -18.91
C MET A 207 -12.41 7.56 -17.87
N ALA A 208 -11.34 8.27 -18.23
CA ALA A 208 -10.68 9.27 -17.40
C ALA A 208 -9.99 10.30 -18.29
N GLN A 209 -9.63 11.43 -17.69
CA GLN A 209 -8.80 12.47 -18.31
C GLN A 209 -7.40 12.47 -17.68
N VAL A 210 -6.47 13.16 -18.33
CA VAL A 210 -5.14 13.40 -17.75
C VAL A 210 -5.29 14.35 -16.56
N TYR A 211 -4.56 14.08 -15.48
CA TYR A 211 -4.57 14.94 -14.30
C TYR A 211 -3.77 16.23 -14.55
N GLU A 212 -4.43 17.39 -14.50
CA GLU A 212 -3.85 18.71 -14.79
C GLU A 212 -3.57 19.57 -13.53
N GLY A 213 -3.64 19.00 -12.33
CA GLY A 213 -3.51 19.78 -11.10
C GLY A 213 -2.10 20.34 -10.88
N THR A 214 -1.97 21.56 -10.34
CA THR A 214 -0.67 22.26 -10.15
C THR A 214 0.31 21.53 -9.21
N TYR A 215 -0.19 20.66 -8.33
CA TYR A 215 0.62 19.94 -7.33
C TYR A 215 0.45 18.43 -7.43
N GLY A 216 1.56 17.71 -7.26
CA GLY A 216 1.53 16.25 -7.16
C GLY A 216 1.30 15.51 -8.47
N ILE A 217 1.54 16.18 -9.62
CA ILE A 217 1.59 15.52 -10.92
C ILE A 217 2.74 14.53 -10.92
N GLU A 218 2.40 13.26 -11.03
CA GLU A 218 3.36 12.21 -11.29
C GLU A 218 2.85 11.39 -12.46
N PHE A 219 3.62 11.39 -13.54
CA PHE A 219 3.43 10.45 -14.64
C PHE A 219 4.29 9.22 -14.37
N GLY A 220 3.86 8.06 -14.87
CA GLY A 220 4.45 6.79 -14.46
C GLY A 220 5.96 6.68 -14.60
N LYS A 221 6.55 5.61 -14.06
CA LYS A 221 8.01 5.48 -13.88
C LYS A 221 8.86 5.63 -15.17
N ARG A 222 8.28 5.43 -16.36
CA ARG A 222 9.02 5.47 -17.63
C ARG A 222 9.10 6.92 -18.16
N GLN A 223 10.23 7.29 -18.74
CA GLN A 223 10.36 8.56 -19.45
C GLN A 223 9.38 8.60 -20.64
N GLY A 224 8.83 9.79 -20.93
CA GLY A 224 7.87 10.01 -22.01
C GLY A 224 6.46 9.45 -21.76
N MET A 225 6.11 9.09 -20.51
CA MET A 225 4.77 8.60 -20.19
C MET A 225 3.70 9.70 -20.25
N GLU A 226 4.07 10.93 -19.92
CA GLU A 226 3.18 12.09 -20.03
C GLU A 226 2.69 12.28 -21.48
N GLU A 227 3.61 12.32 -22.43
CA GLU A 227 3.30 12.44 -23.86
C GLU A 227 2.37 11.31 -24.33
N LYS A 228 2.62 10.07 -23.88
CA LYS A 228 1.75 8.94 -24.19
C LYS A 228 0.36 9.06 -23.58
N TYR A 229 0.25 9.66 -22.41
CA TYR A 229 -1.04 9.87 -21.73
C TYR A 229 -1.84 10.94 -22.46
N ARG A 230 -1.19 12.06 -22.81
CA ARG A 230 -1.80 13.14 -23.60
C ARG A 230 -2.23 12.65 -24.98
N ALA A 231 -1.37 11.93 -25.69
CA ALA A 231 -1.70 11.35 -27.00
C ALA A 231 -2.88 10.37 -26.91
N ALA A 232 -2.94 9.53 -25.85
CA ALA A 232 -4.06 8.63 -25.64
C ALA A 232 -5.38 9.37 -25.35
N GLU A 233 -5.30 10.47 -24.61
CA GLU A 233 -6.45 11.33 -24.34
C GLU A 233 -6.93 12.05 -25.60
N GLU A 234 -6.02 12.61 -26.40
CA GLU A 234 -6.34 13.23 -27.70
C GLU A 234 -7.00 12.24 -28.65
N GLU A 235 -6.50 11.01 -28.72
CA GLU A 235 -7.10 9.94 -29.52
C GLU A 235 -8.53 9.60 -29.03
N ALA A 236 -8.73 9.50 -27.72
CA ALA A 236 -10.05 9.24 -27.14
C ALA A 236 -11.02 10.42 -27.36
N ARG A 237 -10.52 11.66 -27.32
CA ARG A 237 -11.27 12.88 -27.59
C ARG A 237 -11.69 12.98 -29.05
N ALA A 238 -10.76 12.70 -29.98
CA ALA A 238 -11.05 12.66 -31.42
C ALA A 238 -12.11 11.60 -31.76
N LYS A 239 -12.06 10.45 -31.08
CA LYS A 239 -13.02 9.35 -31.22
C LYS A 239 -14.31 9.53 -30.40
N LYS A 240 -14.42 10.59 -29.59
CA LYS A 240 -15.57 10.90 -28.72
C LYS A 240 -15.95 9.73 -27.80
N LEU A 241 -14.95 9.06 -27.22
CA LEU A 241 -15.14 7.90 -26.35
C LEU A 241 -15.44 8.32 -24.90
N GLY A 242 -16.33 7.59 -24.24
CA GLY A 242 -16.65 7.76 -22.82
C GLY A 242 -17.02 9.21 -22.47
N ILE A 243 -16.27 9.82 -21.55
CA ILE A 243 -16.48 11.20 -21.08
C ILE A 243 -16.43 12.23 -22.22
N TRP A 244 -15.69 11.96 -23.30
CA TRP A 244 -15.53 12.85 -24.45
C TRP A 244 -16.73 12.80 -25.42
N GLY A 245 -17.64 11.83 -25.26
CA GLY A 245 -18.88 11.73 -26.04
C GLY A 245 -20.00 12.68 -25.58
N LEU A 246 -19.82 13.32 -24.40
CA LEU A 246 -20.80 14.22 -23.81
C LEU A 246 -20.91 15.53 -24.60
N LYS A 247 -21.98 15.71 -25.37
CA LYS A 247 -22.28 16.95 -26.10
C LYS A 247 -22.61 18.11 -25.12
N GLY A 248 -21.59 18.84 -24.67
CA GLY A 248 -21.73 20.05 -23.84
C GLY A 248 -22.02 19.83 -22.35
N LYS A 249 -22.08 18.57 -21.89
CA LYS A 249 -22.26 18.21 -20.47
C LYS A 249 -20.95 17.79 -19.77
N TYR A 250 -19.84 17.90 -20.49
CA TYR A 250 -18.53 17.58 -19.95
C TYR A 250 -18.10 18.67 -18.95
N GLU A 251 -17.77 18.24 -17.74
CA GLU A 251 -17.16 19.07 -16.70
C GLU A 251 -15.95 18.28 -16.18
N SER A 252 -14.78 18.89 -16.16
CA SER A 252 -13.59 18.20 -15.65
C SER A 252 -13.75 17.90 -14.15
N PRO A 253 -13.15 16.82 -13.61
CA PRO A 253 -13.23 16.53 -12.18
C PRO A 253 -12.69 17.69 -11.32
N GLY A 254 -11.68 18.42 -11.82
CA GLY A 254 -11.17 19.63 -11.20
C GLY A 254 -12.20 20.77 -11.13
N GLN A 255 -12.93 21.03 -12.23
CA GLN A 255 -14.00 22.03 -12.28
C GLN A 255 -15.15 21.67 -11.33
N TYR A 256 -15.56 20.41 -11.30
CA TYR A 256 -16.58 19.92 -10.39
C TYR A 256 -16.15 20.05 -8.93
N LYS A 257 -14.91 19.67 -8.60
CA LYS A 257 -14.34 19.90 -7.27
C LYS A 257 -14.31 21.36 -6.91
N ALA A 258 -13.98 22.28 -7.82
CA ALA A 258 -14.03 23.72 -7.55
C ALA A 258 -15.46 24.22 -7.30
N ARG A 259 -16.44 23.75 -8.07
CA ARG A 259 -17.87 24.10 -7.92
C ARG A 259 -18.44 23.69 -6.56
N PHE A 260 -18.03 22.53 -6.03
CA PHE A 260 -18.55 21.99 -4.77
C PHE A 260 -17.57 22.06 -3.58
N GLY A 261 -16.32 22.49 -3.80
CA GLY A 261 -15.20 22.39 -2.86
C GLY A 261 -14.92 23.63 -2.03
N GLY A 262 -15.64 24.74 -2.24
CA GLY A 262 -15.53 25.95 -1.41
C GLY A 262 -16.05 25.82 0.04
N LYS A 263 -16.36 24.61 0.53
CA LYS A 263 -17.00 24.38 1.85
C LYS A 263 -16.50 23.14 2.62
N GLU A 264 -15.22 22.79 2.55
CA GLU A 264 -14.69 21.71 3.40
C GLU A 264 -13.46 22.17 4.18
N GLY A 265 -13.66 22.33 5.50
CA GLY A 265 -12.57 22.35 6.48
C GLY A 265 -12.02 20.94 6.74
N PRO A 266 -10.92 20.80 7.51
CA PRO A 266 -10.16 19.55 7.61
C PRO A 266 -10.98 18.39 8.19
N PHE A 267 -10.87 17.24 7.52
CA PHE A 267 -11.53 15.97 7.84
C PHE A 267 -10.99 15.34 9.13
N THR A 268 -11.89 15.03 10.08
CA THR A 268 -11.64 14.10 11.19
C THR A 268 -12.31 12.74 10.89
N PRO A 269 -11.63 11.60 11.11
CA PRO A 269 -12.22 10.29 10.86
C PRO A 269 -13.22 9.93 11.97
N SER A 270 -14.51 9.94 11.63
CA SER A 270 -15.57 9.50 12.53
C SER A 270 -15.49 7.99 12.77
N THR A 271 -15.18 7.65 14.02
CA THR A 271 -15.30 6.29 14.56
C THR A 271 -16.71 6.13 15.14
N THR A 272 -17.22 4.90 15.08
CA THR A 272 -18.43 4.34 15.73
C THR A 272 -19.81 4.56 15.07
N ILE A 273 -20.33 3.43 14.56
CA ILE A 273 -21.74 3.10 14.40
C ILE A 273 -22.15 2.36 15.67
N SER A 274 -23.13 2.91 16.40
CA SER A 274 -24.06 2.24 17.34
C SER A 274 -25.27 3.18 17.42
N GLU A 275 -26.54 2.82 17.45
CA GLU A 275 -27.33 1.61 17.27
C GLU A 275 -28.78 2.14 17.07
N LYS A 276 -29.59 1.45 16.26
CA LYS A 276 -31.02 1.76 16.14
C LYS A 276 -31.76 1.21 17.37
N GLY A 277 -32.58 2.05 18.01
CA GLY A 277 -33.69 1.63 18.86
C GLY A 277 -34.97 2.36 18.42
N LYS A 278 -35.99 1.59 18.04
CA LYS A 278 -37.37 2.03 17.77
C LYS A 278 -38.12 2.12 19.11
N GLU A 279 -38.94 3.15 19.31
CA GLU A 279 -40.31 2.97 19.84
C GLU A 279 -41.22 4.17 19.51
N ASN A 280 -42.53 3.91 19.56
CA ASN A 280 -43.66 4.53 18.88
C ASN A 280 -44.32 5.72 19.61
N THR A 281 -45.24 6.39 18.88
CA THR A 281 -46.50 7.07 19.33
C THR A 281 -46.32 8.20 20.35
N GLY A 282 -46.73 9.44 20.13
CA GLY A 282 -47.92 9.98 19.50
C GLY A 282 -48.31 11.24 20.30
N GLU A 283 -49.27 12.01 19.77
CA GLU A 283 -49.99 13.10 20.45
C GLU A 283 -49.54 14.56 20.21
N LYS A 284 -50.41 15.25 19.48
CA LYS A 284 -50.49 16.71 19.31
C LYS A 284 -51.24 17.30 20.50
N VAL A 285 -50.67 18.31 21.18
CA VAL A 285 -51.47 19.36 21.84
C VAL A 285 -50.78 20.73 21.68
N LYS A 286 -51.63 21.73 21.46
CA LYS A 286 -51.40 23.14 21.11
C LYS A 286 -51.41 23.99 22.39
N GLY A 287 -50.47 24.93 22.58
CA GLY A 287 -50.53 25.83 23.75
C GLY A 287 -49.46 26.93 23.84
N LYS A 288 -49.78 28.11 23.29
CA LYS A 288 -49.46 29.51 23.65
C LYS A 288 -48.36 29.89 24.69
N ARG A 289 -47.60 30.96 24.30
CA ARG A 289 -47.01 32.09 25.10
C ARG A 289 -45.92 31.69 26.13
N SER A 290 -44.86 32.42 26.47
CA SER A 290 -44.38 33.80 26.25
C SER A 290 -43.01 33.94 26.95
N VAL A 291 -42.11 34.80 26.41
CA VAL A 291 -41.23 35.76 27.13
C VAL A 291 -40.04 35.29 28.00
N SER A 292 -38.85 35.82 27.64
CA SER A 292 -37.66 36.23 28.43
C SER A 292 -36.99 35.21 29.38
N SER A 293 -35.72 35.26 29.80
CA SER A 293 -34.55 36.15 29.66
C SER A 293 -33.38 35.42 30.38
N SER A 294 -32.16 35.95 30.18
CA SER A 294 -31.05 36.01 31.14
C SER A 294 -30.31 34.74 31.56
N SER A 295 -29.06 34.68 31.12
CA SER A 295 -27.88 34.15 31.85
C SER A 295 -27.81 34.71 33.29
N PRO A 296 -27.05 34.08 34.22
CA PRO A 296 -25.62 34.42 34.31
C PRO A 296 -24.65 33.27 34.68
N ALA A 297 -23.46 33.42 34.11
CA ALA A 297 -22.12 33.33 34.70
C ALA A 297 -21.86 32.73 36.11
N VAL A 298 -20.82 31.88 36.13
CA VAL A 298 -19.68 31.80 37.08
C VAL A 298 -19.91 31.12 38.45
N ASN A 299 -19.23 29.99 38.67
CA ASN A 299 -18.14 29.99 39.65
C ASN A 299 -17.13 28.85 39.48
N VAL A 300 -15.86 29.23 39.63
CA VAL A 300 -14.65 28.42 39.69
C VAL A 300 -14.58 27.75 41.06
N ARG A 301 -14.22 26.46 41.09
CA ARG A 301 -13.51 25.90 42.26
C ARG A 301 -12.60 24.76 41.84
N GLU A 302 -11.32 25.10 41.83
CA GLU A 302 -10.17 24.22 41.81
C GLU A 302 -10.05 23.55 43.18
N GLU A 303 -10.00 22.21 43.22
CA GLU A 303 -9.47 21.52 44.39
C GLU A 303 -8.67 20.28 43.97
N THR A 304 -7.41 20.33 44.34
CA THR A 304 -6.40 19.30 44.15
C THR A 304 -6.42 18.32 45.32
N ARG A 305 -6.18 17.04 45.01
CA ARG A 305 -5.48 15.99 45.80
C ARG A 305 -6.22 14.66 45.77
N GLY A 306 -5.45 13.58 45.70
CA GLY A 306 -5.93 12.30 46.24
C GLY A 306 -5.54 11.04 45.48
N ARG A 307 -4.23 10.83 45.29
CA ARG A 307 -3.63 9.55 44.93
C ARG A 307 -4.13 8.44 45.89
N ARG A 308 -4.86 7.43 45.39
CA ARG A 308 -4.94 6.11 46.05
C ARG A 308 -5.16 4.98 45.04
N ARG A 309 -4.12 4.15 44.94
CA ARG A 309 -4.14 2.82 44.33
C ARG A 309 -5.14 1.93 45.08
N LYS A 310 -5.95 1.15 44.37
CA LYS A 310 -6.52 -0.10 44.88
C LYS A 310 -6.30 -1.22 43.87
N VAL A 311 -5.74 -2.28 44.42
CA VAL A 311 -5.36 -3.56 43.84
C VAL A 311 -6.62 -4.38 43.55
N ALA A 312 -6.65 -5.05 42.40
CA ALA A 312 -7.66 -6.05 42.05
C ALA A 312 -7.23 -7.42 42.57
N PRO A 313 -8.14 -8.28 43.06
CA PRO A 313 -7.87 -9.69 43.22
C PRO A 313 -8.26 -10.48 41.96
N GLU A 314 -7.37 -11.39 41.57
CA GLU A 314 -7.62 -12.48 40.62
C GLU A 314 -8.71 -13.42 41.15
N THR A 315 -9.63 -13.82 40.28
CA THR A 315 -10.45 -15.02 40.49
C THR A 315 -10.26 -15.97 39.32
N THR A 316 -9.48 -17.01 39.61
CA THR A 316 -9.36 -18.28 38.92
C THR A 316 -10.71 -19.00 38.93
N VAL A 317 -11.23 -19.37 37.76
CA VAL A 317 -12.25 -20.43 37.66
C VAL A 317 -11.82 -21.43 36.60
N VAL A 318 -11.29 -22.54 37.10
CA VAL A 318 -11.15 -23.82 36.40
C VAL A 318 -12.55 -24.37 36.12
N LYS A 319 -12.85 -24.73 34.87
CA LYS A 319 -13.91 -25.71 34.59
C LYS A 319 -13.45 -26.77 33.58
N THR A 320 -13.64 -27.99 34.07
CA THR A 320 -13.21 -29.30 33.62
C THR A 320 -13.94 -29.77 32.36
N ALA A 321 -13.27 -30.68 31.67
CA ALA A 321 -13.67 -31.39 30.46
C ALA A 321 -15.06 -32.03 30.48
N LYS A 322 -15.65 -32.16 29.28
CA LYS A 322 -16.60 -33.25 28.96
C LYS A 322 -16.33 -33.78 27.55
N ILE A 323 -15.61 -34.89 27.51
CA ILE A 323 -15.51 -35.81 26.38
C ILE A 323 -16.83 -36.57 26.29
N ARG A 324 -17.47 -36.63 25.12
CA ARG A 324 -18.47 -37.65 24.80
C ARG A 324 -18.11 -38.28 23.46
N LYS A 325 -17.91 -39.60 23.53
CA LYS A 325 -17.67 -40.55 22.44
C LYS A 325 -18.86 -41.52 22.48
N SER A 326 -19.57 -41.69 21.38
CA SER A 326 -20.46 -42.82 21.07
C SER A 326 -20.77 -42.74 19.56
N GLU A 327 -20.06 -43.46 18.70
CA GLU A 327 -20.36 -44.83 18.23
C GLU A 327 -21.68 -45.00 17.45
N LYS A 328 -21.48 -45.50 16.22
CA LYS A 328 -22.24 -46.51 15.45
C LYS A 328 -23.54 -46.12 14.75
N GLY A 329 -23.53 -46.41 13.43
CA GLY A 329 -24.69 -46.50 12.56
C GLY A 329 -24.26 -46.90 11.15
N MET A 330 -23.95 -48.18 10.98
CA MET A 330 -23.59 -48.84 9.72
C MET A 330 -24.90 -49.21 8.99
N LYS A 331 -25.11 -48.65 7.79
CA LYS A 331 -25.73 -49.29 6.62
C LYS A 331 -25.60 -48.38 5.41
#